data_AF-A0A0H5QPB4-F1
#
_entry.id   AF-A0A0H5QPB4-F1
#
_cell.length_a   1.000
_cell.length_b   1.000
_cell.length_c   1.000
_cell.angle_alpha   90.00
_cell.angle_beta   90.00
_cell.angle_gamma   90.00
#
_symmetry.space_group_name_H-M   'P 1'
#
loop_
_entity.id
_entity.type
_entity.pdbx_description
1 polymer ?
#
loop_
_entity_poly.entity_id
_entity_poly.type
_entity_poly.pdbx_seq_one_letter_code
_entity_poly.pdbx_strand_id
1 'polypeptide(L)'
;RCGMVYMDPAAIGVRPLIASWMQTMPTVLDQLKPAIVYLFDTLFEPAVSFLRRNLVEPVSTVDNNLLKATTINIDWFFAPFRPGREGSATVDEDVLADSLKRVEKQIGPMFLFSLIWSVGVTTNESGRQRFD
;
A
#
# COMPACT_ATOMS: atom_id res chain seq x y z
N ARG A 1 22.23 8.28 33.76
CA ARG A 1 21.83 6.91 33.37
C ARG A 1 20.92 7.06 32.15
N CYS A 2 21.32 6.57 30.99
CA CYS A 2 20.49 6.62 29.78
C CYS A 2 19.78 5.27 29.65
N GLY A 3 18.45 5.30 29.58
CA GLY A 3 17.67 4.12 29.19
C GLY A 3 17.76 3.97 27.67
N MET A 4 18.24 2.82 27.19
CA MET A 4 18.19 2.48 25.78
C MET A 4 17.05 1.49 25.57
N VAL A 5 16.12 1.83 24.67
CA VAL A 5 15.01 0.94 24.29
C VAL A 5 15.33 0.37 22.91
N TYR A 6 15.49 -0.95 22.84
CA TYR A 6 15.69 -1.66 21.59
C TYR A 6 14.33 -2.15 21.10
N MET A 7 13.93 -1.71 19.91
CA MET A 7 12.73 -2.19 19.23
C MET A 7 13.16 -3.07 18.07
N ASP A 8 12.72 -4.32 18.07
CA ASP A 8 12.82 -5.20 16.91
C ASP A 8 11.78 -4.76 15.86
N PRO A 9 12.19 -4.37 14.63
CA PRO A 9 11.25 -4.01 13.57
C PRO A 9 10.25 -5.13 13.24
N ALA A 10 10.61 -6.40 13.43
CA ALA A 10 9.73 -7.53 13.18
C ALA A 10 8.63 -7.68 14.25
N ALA A 11 8.82 -7.14 15.46
CA ALA A 11 7.88 -7.31 16.58
C ALA A 11 6.59 -6.49 16.41
N ILE A 12 6.57 -5.45 15.58
CA ILE A 12 5.38 -4.62 15.33
C ILE A 12 4.43 -5.34 14.36
N GLY A 13 4.98 -6.02 13.35
CA GLY A 13 4.20 -6.62 12.27
C GLY A 13 3.52 -5.59 11.34
N VAL A 14 2.87 -6.11 10.30
CA VAL A 14 2.26 -5.28 9.24
C VAL A 14 0.90 -4.72 9.61
N ARG A 15 0.13 -5.40 10.47
CA ARG A 15 -1.24 -5.02 10.85
C ARG A 15 -1.33 -3.65 11.52
N PRO A 16 -0.50 -3.29 12.53
CA PRO A 16 -0.56 -1.97 13.15
C PRO A 16 -0.16 -0.86 12.19
N LEU A 17 0.74 -1.15 11.25
CA LEU A 17 1.18 -0.20 10.23
C LEU A 17 0.06 0.07 9.21
N ILE A 18 -0.67 -0.97 8.79
CA ILE A 18 -1.87 -0.81 7.95
C ILE A 18 -2.88 0.05 8.69
N ALA A 19 -3.22 -0.30 9.94
CA ALA A 19 -4.19 0.45 10.74
C ALA A 19 -3.79 1.93 10.91
N SER A 20 -2.51 2.20 11.17
CA SER A 20 -1.97 3.57 11.26
C SER A 20 -2.10 4.31 9.94
N TRP A 21 -1.71 3.70 8.82
CA TRP A 21 -1.84 4.32 7.50
C TRP A 21 -3.30 4.61 7.15
N MET A 22 -4.25 3.72 7.48
CA MET A 22 -5.69 3.95 7.26
C MET A 22 -6.21 5.22 7.95
N GLN A 23 -5.62 5.62 9.08
CA GLN A 23 -5.98 6.86 9.77
C GLN A 23 -5.48 8.12 9.04
N THR A 24 -4.47 7.98 8.17
CA THR A 24 -3.89 9.10 7.41
C THR A 24 -4.57 9.37 6.07
N MET A 25 -5.51 8.50 5.66
CA MET A 25 -6.21 8.65 4.38
C MET A 25 -7.17 9.85 4.38
N PRO A 26 -7.38 10.50 3.21
CA PRO A 26 -8.40 11.53 3.04
C PRO A 26 -9.79 11.05 3.47
N THR A 27 -10.52 11.88 4.21
CA THR A 27 -11.88 11.57 4.70
C THR A 27 -12.87 11.28 3.58
N VAL A 28 -12.68 11.89 2.41
CA VAL A 28 -13.51 11.62 1.22
C VAL A 28 -13.43 10.17 0.74
N LEU A 29 -12.39 9.42 1.13
CA LEU A 29 -12.18 8.01 0.79
C LEU A 29 -12.59 7.06 1.93
N ASP A 30 -13.22 7.53 3.01
CA ASP A 30 -13.53 6.70 4.18
C ASP A 30 -14.40 5.49 3.84
N GLN A 31 -15.33 5.63 2.91
CA GLN A 31 -16.18 4.54 2.42
C GLN A 31 -15.41 3.41 1.72
N LEU A 32 -14.19 3.69 1.22
CA LEU A 32 -13.33 2.70 0.59
C LEU A 32 -12.46 1.94 1.60
N LYS A 33 -12.38 2.40 2.85
CA LYS A 33 -11.55 1.77 3.88
C LYS A 33 -11.80 0.27 4.02
N PRO A 34 -13.06 -0.23 4.11
CA PRO A 34 -13.32 -1.66 4.24
C PRO A 34 -12.81 -2.47 3.04
N ALA A 35 -12.98 -1.95 1.82
CA ALA A 35 -12.50 -2.60 0.60
C ALA A 35 -10.96 -2.66 0.56
N ILE A 36 -10.29 -1.58 0.98
CA ILE A 36 -8.82 -1.52 1.05
C ILE A 36 -8.28 -2.49 2.11
N VAL A 37 -8.90 -2.56 3.31
CA VAL A 37 -8.52 -3.56 4.33
C VAL A 37 -8.67 -4.97 3.77
N TYR A 38 -9.80 -5.26 3.10
CA TYR A 38 -10.01 -6.55 2.47
C TYR A 38 -8.89 -6.88 1.47
N LEU A 39 -8.47 -5.93 0.63
CA LEU A 39 -7.39 -6.13 -0.34
C LEU A 39 -6.04 -6.40 0.35
N PHE A 40 -5.71 -5.72 1.45
CA PHE A 40 -4.50 -6.05 2.22
C PHE A 40 -4.53 -7.48 2.76
N ASP A 41 -5.68 -7.91 3.27
CA ASP A 41 -5.85 -9.23 3.87
C ASP A 41 -5.83 -10.35 2.80
N THR A 42 -6.46 -10.12 1.65
CA THR A 42 -6.58 -11.14 0.61
C THR A 42 -5.44 -11.17 -0.39
N LEU A 43 -4.72 -10.06 -0.57
CA LEU A 43 -3.66 -9.96 -1.58
C LEU A 43 -2.30 -9.70 -0.97
N PHE A 44 -2.15 -8.70 -0.09
CA PHE A 44 -0.83 -8.32 0.42
C PHE A 44 -0.22 -9.39 1.33
N GLU A 45 -0.94 -9.86 2.36
CA GLU A 45 -0.39 -10.88 3.26
C GLU A 45 -0.07 -12.20 2.54
N PRO A 46 -0.95 -12.73 1.66
CA PRO A 46 -0.62 -13.91 0.86
C PRO A 46 0.55 -13.66 -0.09
N ALA A 47 0.66 -12.49 -0.72
CA ALA A 47 1.77 -12.16 -1.61
C ALA A 47 3.11 -12.11 -0.88
N VAL A 48 3.16 -11.51 0.31
CA VAL A 48 4.37 -11.52 1.15
C VAL A 48 4.70 -12.95 1.59
N SER A 49 3.72 -13.73 2.04
CA SER A 49 3.95 -15.14 2.38
C SER A 49 4.44 -15.95 1.17
N PHE A 50 3.93 -15.68 -0.03
CA PHE A 50 4.36 -16.34 -1.25
C PHE A 50 5.81 -15.97 -1.60
N LEU A 51 6.14 -14.67 -1.55
CA LEU A 51 7.50 -14.15 -1.73
C LEU A 51 8.49 -14.88 -0.80
N ARG A 52 8.21 -14.90 0.52
CA ARG A 52 9.11 -15.50 1.52
C ARG A 52 9.30 -17.01 1.37
N ARG A 53 8.29 -17.73 0.89
CA ARG A 53 8.32 -19.21 0.82
C ARG A 53 8.75 -19.74 -0.54
N ASN A 54 8.46 -19.01 -1.62
CA ASN A 54 8.51 -19.55 -2.96
C ASN A 54 9.47 -18.80 -3.88
N LEU A 55 9.81 -17.55 -3.57
CA LEU A 55 10.59 -16.70 -4.46
C LEU A 55 11.98 -16.41 -3.90
N VAL A 56 12.87 -15.95 -4.77
CA VAL A 56 14.25 -15.60 -4.41
C VAL A 56 14.42 -14.10 -4.59
N GLU A 57 14.75 -13.43 -3.50
CA GLU A 57 15.08 -12.02 -3.49
C GLU A 57 16.60 -11.84 -3.55
N PRO A 58 17.14 -11.23 -4.62
CA PRO A 58 18.58 -10.95 -4.73
C PRO A 58 19.08 -10.04 -3.59
N VAL A 59 18.21 -9.18 -3.07
CA VAL A 59 18.47 -8.31 -1.92
C VAL A 59 17.36 -8.53 -0.90
N SER A 60 17.71 -8.91 0.32
CA SER A 60 16.74 -9.19 1.38
C SER A 60 15.93 -7.94 1.75
N THR A 61 14.61 -8.09 1.81
CA THR A 61 13.68 -7.02 2.20
C THR A 61 13.05 -7.30 3.56
N VAL A 62 12.38 -6.30 4.11
CA VAL A 62 11.63 -6.39 5.38
C VAL A 62 10.16 -6.12 5.10
N ASP A 63 9.25 -6.89 5.69
CA ASP A 63 7.80 -6.82 5.42
C ASP A 63 7.22 -5.41 5.65
N ASN A 64 7.70 -4.71 6.70
CA ASN A 64 7.29 -3.33 6.98
C ASN A 64 7.68 -2.38 5.84
N ASN A 65 8.83 -2.60 5.20
CA ASN A 65 9.28 -1.77 4.09
C ASN A 65 8.50 -2.08 2.81
N LEU A 66 8.16 -3.35 2.58
CA LEU A 66 7.28 -3.75 1.48
C LEU A 66 5.90 -3.10 1.63
N LEU A 67 5.30 -3.18 2.82
CA LEU A 67 4.04 -2.51 3.12
C LEU A 67 4.15 -1.00 2.89
N LYS A 68 5.24 -0.39 3.38
CA LYS A 68 5.47 1.04 3.20
C LYS A 68 5.54 1.41 1.71
N ALA A 69 6.23 0.63 0.89
CA ALA A 69 6.26 0.84 -0.55
C ALA A 69 4.87 0.69 -1.19
N THR A 70 4.08 -0.33 -0.81
CA THR A 70 2.71 -0.50 -1.29
C THR A 70 1.83 0.70 -0.95
N THR A 71 1.88 1.17 0.31
CA THR A 71 1.08 2.33 0.76
C THR A 71 1.51 3.65 0.09
N ILE A 72 2.81 3.84 -0.19
CA ILE A 72 3.29 5.00 -0.96
C ILE A 72 2.72 4.97 -2.39
N ASN A 73 2.74 3.81 -3.05
CA ASN A 73 2.18 3.65 -4.40
C ASN A 73 0.68 3.95 -4.42
N ILE A 74 -0.07 3.50 -3.41
CA ILE A 74 -1.49 3.82 -3.26
C ILE A 74 -1.70 5.33 -3.01
N ASP A 75 -0.88 5.93 -2.15
CA ASP A 75 -0.96 7.36 -1.81
C ASP A 75 -0.75 8.28 -3.02
N TRP A 76 -0.01 7.83 -4.04
CA TRP A 76 0.13 8.57 -5.30
C TRP A 76 -1.18 8.65 -6.07
N PHE A 77 -1.98 7.59 -6.10
CA PHE A 77 -3.33 7.64 -6.69
C PHE A 77 -4.27 8.52 -5.88
N PHE A 78 -4.06 8.62 -4.56
CA PHE A 78 -4.88 9.45 -3.68
C PHE A 78 -4.40 10.89 -3.54
N ALA A 79 -3.30 11.26 -4.21
CA ALA A 79 -2.74 12.60 -4.13
C ALA A 79 -3.74 13.73 -4.48
N PRO A 80 -4.64 13.60 -5.47
CA PRO A 80 -5.62 14.64 -5.79
C PRO A 80 -6.64 14.91 -4.67
N PHE A 81 -6.86 13.96 -3.77
CA PHE A 81 -7.83 14.08 -2.67
C PHE A 81 -7.22 14.62 -1.37
N ARG A 82 -5.89 14.85 -1.34
CA ARG A 82 -5.21 15.37 -0.15
C ARG A 82 -5.12 16.89 -0.21
N PRO A 83 -5.63 17.63 0.80
CA PRO A 83 -5.54 19.08 0.82
C PRO A 83 -4.08 19.54 0.87
N GLY A 84 -3.70 20.47 -0.01
CA GLY A 84 -2.40 21.15 0.04
C GLY A 84 -1.21 20.44 -0.63
N ARG A 85 -1.41 19.35 -1.37
CA ARG A 85 -0.39 18.76 -2.26
C ARG A 85 -0.41 19.41 -3.64
N GLU A 86 0.72 19.44 -4.36
CA GLU A 86 0.74 19.81 -5.78
C GLU A 86 -0.21 18.89 -6.57
N GLY A 87 -1.21 19.47 -7.24
CA GLY A 87 -2.31 18.72 -7.86
C GLY A 87 -3.57 18.54 -7.00
N SER A 88 -3.56 18.98 -5.74
CA SER A 88 -4.76 19.31 -4.94
C SER A 88 -5.41 20.51 -5.62
N ALA A 89 -6.12 20.28 -6.71
CA ALA A 89 -6.72 21.41 -7.38
C ALA A 89 -7.69 22.08 -6.40
N THR A 90 -7.82 23.38 -6.58
CA THR A 90 -9.05 24.11 -6.28
C THR A 90 -10.16 23.57 -7.19
N VAL A 91 -10.37 22.25 -7.18
CA VAL A 91 -11.11 21.52 -8.21
C VAL A 91 -12.58 21.86 -8.04
N ASP A 92 -13.26 22.21 -9.13
CA ASP A 92 -14.72 22.18 -9.21
C ASP A 92 -15.25 20.86 -8.62
N GLU A 93 -16.29 20.95 -7.78
CA GLU A 93 -16.86 19.81 -7.06
C GLU A 93 -17.23 18.64 -7.99
N ASP A 94 -17.63 18.96 -9.22
CA ASP A 94 -18.01 17.99 -10.26
C ASP A 94 -16.84 17.08 -10.69
N VAL A 95 -15.64 17.64 -10.85
CA VAL A 95 -14.45 16.87 -11.28
C VAL A 95 -13.92 15.99 -10.13
N LEU A 96 -14.07 16.45 -8.90
CA LEU A 96 -13.75 15.66 -7.71
C LEU A 96 -14.69 14.45 -7.58
N ALA A 97 -15.99 14.65 -7.80
CA ALA A 97 -16.99 13.59 -7.76
C ALA A 97 -16.75 12.52 -8.84
N ASP A 98 -16.39 12.93 -10.06
CA ASP A 98 -16.03 11.99 -11.13
C ASP A 98 -14.72 11.24 -10.83
N SER A 99 -13.75 11.90 -10.21
CA SER A 99 -12.50 11.27 -9.78
C SER A 99 -12.74 10.23 -8.68
N LEU A 100 -13.63 10.52 -7.73
CA LEU A 100 -14.03 9.59 -6.67
C LEU A 100 -14.64 8.31 -7.24
N LYS A 101 -15.61 8.44 -8.16
CA LYS A 101 -16.24 7.28 -8.85
C LYS A 101 -15.22 6.43 -9.60
N ARG A 102 -14.21 7.06 -10.21
CA ARG A 102 -13.11 6.35 -10.89
C ARG A 102 -12.30 5.54 -9.89
N VAL A 103 -11.93 6.13 -8.75
CA VAL A 103 -11.19 5.43 -7.70
C VAL A 103 -11.99 4.26 -7.14
N GLU A 104 -13.28 4.45 -6.85
CA GLU A 104 -14.17 3.37 -6.38
C GLU A 104 -14.17 2.18 -7.34
N LYS A 105 -14.27 2.44 -8.65
CA LYS A 105 -14.27 1.39 -9.68
C LYS A 105 -12.89 0.75 -9.90
N GLN A 106 -11.80 1.49 -9.65
CA GLN A 106 -10.44 1.08 -10.00
C GLN A 106 -9.56 0.71 -8.80
N ILE A 107 -10.11 0.67 -7.58
CA ILE A 107 -9.33 0.40 -6.37
C ILE A 107 -8.60 -0.95 -6.42
N GLY A 108 -9.24 -1.99 -6.96
CA GLY A 108 -8.63 -3.32 -7.13
C GLY A 108 -7.39 -3.29 -8.06
N PRO A 109 -7.53 -2.83 -9.32
CA PRO A 109 -6.39 -2.66 -10.22
C PRO A 109 -5.28 -1.73 -9.68
N MET A 110 -5.65 -0.63 -9.02
CA MET A 110 -4.68 0.28 -8.38
C MET A 110 -3.88 -0.42 -7.28
N PHE A 111 -4.55 -1.24 -6.46
CA PHE A 111 -3.92 -2.04 -5.42
C PHE A 111 -3.00 -3.09 -6.03
N LEU A 112 -3.44 -3.81 -7.06
CA LEU A 112 -2.64 -4.83 -7.74
C LEU A 112 -1.37 -4.22 -8.35
N PHE A 113 -1.50 -3.08 -9.04
CA PHE A 113 -0.36 -2.32 -9.54
C PHE A 113 0.61 -1.97 -8.41
N SER A 114 0.08 -1.44 -7.30
CA SER A 114 0.88 -1.06 -6.13
C SER A 114 1.62 -2.25 -5.52
N LEU A 115 0.98 -3.43 -5.48
CA LEU A 115 1.53 -4.68 -4.96
C LEU A 115 2.64 -5.23 -5.86
N ILE A 116 2.45 -5.24 -7.18
CA ILE A 116 3.47 -5.66 -8.14
C ILE A 116 4.70 -4.75 -8.05
N TRP A 117 4.50 -3.43 -8.02
CA TRP A 117 5.57 -2.44 -7.92
C TRP A 117 6.17 -2.26 -6.52
N SER A 118 5.79 -3.09 -5.55
CA SER A 118 6.39 -3.09 -4.21
C SER A 118 6.92 -4.46 -3.80
N VAL A 119 6.09 -5.50 -3.87
CA VAL A 119 6.43 -6.88 -3.51
C VAL A 119 6.97 -7.65 -4.72
N GLY A 120 6.27 -7.58 -5.87
CA GLY A 120 6.66 -8.33 -7.07
C GLY A 120 7.98 -7.88 -7.70
N VAL A 121 8.38 -6.62 -7.48
CA VAL A 121 9.61 -6.07 -8.07
C VAL A 121 10.89 -6.58 -7.39
N THR A 122 10.80 -7.06 -6.14
CA THR A 122 11.98 -7.42 -5.32
C THR A 122 12.55 -8.80 -5.64
N THR A 123 11.79 -9.63 -6.36
CA THR A 123 12.24 -10.93 -6.83
C THR A 123 13.04 -10.84 -8.14
N ASN A 124 13.82 -11.89 -8.42
CA ASN A 124 14.52 -12.09 -9.69
C ASN A 124 13.56 -12.35 -10.88
N GLU A 125 14.12 -12.44 -12.08
CA GLU A 125 13.38 -12.65 -13.33
C GLU A 125 12.48 -13.89 -13.30
N SER A 126 12.99 -15.03 -12.84
CA SER A 126 12.21 -16.28 -12.75
C SER A 126 11.10 -16.19 -11.71
N GLY A 127 11.31 -15.46 -10.62
CA GLY A 127 10.29 -15.24 -9.61
C GLY A 127 9.21 -14.26 -10.08
N ARG A 128 9.53 -13.28 -10.94
CA ARG A 128 8.52 -12.39 -11.53
C ARG A 128 7.50 -13.17 -12.35
N GLN A 129 7.95 -14.12 -13.16
CA GLN A 129 7.06 -15.00 -13.94
C GLN A 129 6.17 -15.90 -13.06
N ARG A 130 6.55 -16.14 -11.81
CA ARG A 130 5.77 -16.93 -10.85
C ARG A 130 4.85 -16.08 -9.98
N PHE A 131 5.12 -14.78 -9.90
CA PHE A 131 4.34 -13.82 -9.12
C PHE A 131 3.20 -13.22 -9.95
N ASP A 132 3.42 -13.05 -11.25
CA ASP A 132 2.40 -12.71 -12.26
C ASP A 132 1.43 -13.88 -12.49
#